data_AF-A0A0M9WSD1-F1
#
_entry.id   AF-A0A0M9WSD1-F1
#
_cell.length_a   1.000
_cell.length_b   1.000
_cell.length_c   1.000
_cell.angle_alpha   90.00
_cell.angle_beta   90.00
_cell.angle_gamma   90.00
#
_symmetry.space_group_name_H-M   'P 1'
#
loop_
_entity.id
_entity.type
_entity.pdbx_description
1 polymer ?
#
loop_
_entity_poly.entity_id
_entity_poly.type
_entity_poly.pdbx_seq_one_letter_code
_entity_poly.pdbx_strand_id
1 'polypeptide(L)'
;MIKPDERQLLHKYLLLELAVKSLQVDYCKLEQFKMKTVFLPMMDSLLKDLRQEYFNLKRELAQKRIRVVGWQPVDEYFSDVQVATAGNDVVLRYANQALKSQVEKLLINHISVALE
;
A
#
# COMPACT_ATOMS: atom_id res chain seq x y z
N MET A 1 18.02 3.42 14.60
CA MET A 1 17.40 4.55 13.88
C MET A 1 17.20 4.13 12.45
N ILE A 2 15.99 4.27 11.89
CA ILE A 2 15.71 3.87 10.50
C ILE A 2 16.51 4.74 9.53
N LYS A 3 17.20 4.11 8.57
CA LYS A 3 17.97 4.85 7.56
C LYS A 3 17.04 5.49 6.52
N PRO A 4 17.48 6.55 5.81
CA PRO A 4 16.68 7.18 4.75
C PRO A 4 16.16 6.19 3.71
N ASP A 5 17.01 5.28 3.24
CA ASP A 5 16.63 4.27 2.23
C ASP A 5 15.60 3.28 2.77
N GLU A 6 15.76 2.86 4.03
CA GLU A 6 14.81 1.97 4.71
C GLU A 6 13.45 2.65 4.92
N ARG A 7 13.46 3.97 5.18
CA ARG A 7 12.23 4.76 5.29
C ARG A 7 11.52 4.88 3.95
N GLN A 8 12.25 5.05 2.84
CA GLN A 8 11.64 5.03 1.49
C GLN A 8 11.03 3.67 1.18
N LEU A 9 11.73 2.60 1.55
CA LEU A 9 11.26 1.22 1.33
C LEU A 9 10.00 0.93 2.15
N LEU A 10 9.99 1.33 3.41
CA LEU A 10 8.81 1.27 4.27
C LEU A 10 7.65 2.11 3.71
N HIS A 11 7.94 3.31 3.21
CA HIS A 11 6.93 4.16 2.61
C HIS A 11 6.27 3.50 1.39
N LYS A 12 7.08 2.94 0.48
CA LYS A 12 6.57 2.16 -0.66
C LYS A 12 5.72 0.98 -0.21
N TYR A 13 6.13 0.30 0.86
CA TYR A 13 5.37 -0.81 1.45
C TYR A 13 4.00 -0.38 1.95
N LEU A 14 3.92 0.76 2.65
CA LEU A 14 2.64 1.29 3.13
C LEU A 14 1.72 1.66 1.97
N LEU A 15 2.25 2.28 0.91
CA LEU A 15 1.44 2.60 -0.27
C LEU A 15 0.88 1.35 -0.95
N LEU A 16 1.69 0.29 -1.09
CA LEU A 16 1.22 -0.99 -1.65
C LEU A 16 0.17 -1.65 -0.77
N GLU A 17 0.35 -1.63 0.56
CA GLU A 17 -0.65 -2.18 1.49
C GLU A 17 -1.99 -1.46 1.38
N LEU A 18 -1.96 -0.13 1.33
CA LEU A 18 -3.16 0.71 1.17
C LEU A 18 -3.80 0.55 -0.21
N ALA A 19 -3.00 0.41 -1.27
CA ALA A 19 -3.48 0.14 -2.61
C ALA A 19 -4.24 -1.18 -2.67
N VAL A 20 -3.64 -2.27 -2.15
CA VAL A 20 -4.28 -3.59 -2.12
C VAL A 20 -5.58 -3.55 -1.32
N LYS A 21 -5.58 -2.95 -0.12
CA LYS A 21 -6.79 -2.84 0.71
C LYS A 21 -7.90 -2.04 0.01
N SER A 22 -7.55 -0.90 -0.57
CA SER A 22 -8.51 -0.05 -1.29
C SER A 22 -9.13 -0.79 -2.48
N LEU A 23 -8.29 -1.43 -3.31
CA LEU A 23 -8.77 -2.20 -4.46
C LEU A 23 -9.61 -3.41 -4.03
N GLN A 24 -9.29 -4.08 -2.92
CA GLN A 24 -10.11 -5.18 -2.40
C GLN A 24 -11.50 -4.69 -1.99
N VAL A 25 -11.60 -3.52 -1.37
CA VAL A 25 -12.90 -2.91 -1.02
C VAL A 25 -13.69 -2.58 -2.28
N ASP A 26 -13.05 -2.04 -3.31
CA ASP A 26 -13.72 -1.70 -4.57
C ASP A 26 -14.07 -2.92 -5.42
N TYR A 27 -13.25 -3.98 -5.36
CA TYR A 27 -13.54 -5.26 -5.99
C TYR A 27 -14.87 -5.84 -5.49
N CYS A 28 -15.14 -5.78 -4.18
CA CYS A 28 -16.43 -6.22 -3.62
C CYS A 28 -17.62 -5.42 -4.19
N LYS A 29 -17.42 -4.16 -4.58
CA LYS A 29 -18.47 -3.33 -5.20
C LYS A 29 -18.63 -3.64 -6.68
N LEU A 30 -17.56 -4.02 -7.38
CA LEU A 30 -17.63 -4.41 -8.80
C LEU A 30 -18.55 -5.60 -9.04
N GLU A 31 -18.71 -6.50 -8.06
CA GLU A 31 -19.64 -7.62 -8.19
C GLU A 31 -21.09 -7.19 -8.45
N GLN A 32 -21.43 -5.95 -8.09
CA GLN A 32 -22.75 -5.34 -8.29
C GLN A 32 -22.93 -4.76 -9.71
N PHE A 33 -21.85 -4.68 -10.50
CA PHE A 33 -21.91 -4.07 -11.83
C PHE A 33 -22.54 -5.04 -12.85
N LYS A 34 -23.41 -4.51 -13.71
CA LYS A 34 -24.04 -5.30 -14.79
C LYS A 34 -23.02 -5.90 -15.76
N MET A 35 -21.91 -5.20 -16.01
CA MET A 35 -20.84 -5.61 -16.95
C MET A 35 -19.57 -6.05 -16.20
N LYS A 36 -19.70 -6.61 -14.99
CA LYS A 36 -18.55 -6.97 -14.13
C LYS A 36 -17.54 -7.91 -14.80
N THR A 37 -17.99 -8.80 -15.68
CA THR A 37 -17.13 -9.76 -16.39
C THR A 37 -16.00 -9.11 -17.19
N VAL A 38 -16.16 -7.85 -17.60
CA VAL A 38 -15.11 -7.08 -18.30
C VAL A 38 -14.07 -6.52 -17.33
N PHE A 39 -14.50 -6.11 -16.13
CA PHE A 39 -13.65 -5.43 -15.14
C PHE A 39 -12.94 -6.40 -14.18
N LEU A 40 -13.55 -7.55 -13.89
CA LEU A 40 -12.99 -8.53 -12.96
C LEU A 40 -11.59 -9.01 -13.38
N PRO A 41 -11.33 -9.42 -14.64
CA PRO A 41 -9.99 -9.86 -15.04
C PRO A 41 -8.94 -8.76 -14.92
N MET A 42 -9.30 -7.51 -15.21
CA MET A 42 -8.41 -6.36 -15.08
C MET A 42 -8.05 -6.11 -13.62
N MET A 43 -9.03 -6.15 -12.71
CA MET A 43 -8.77 -6.01 -11.28
C MET A 43 -7.99 -7.19 -10.71
N ASP A 44 -8.28 -8.41 -11.14
CA ASP A 44 -7.58 -9.62 -10.71
C ASP A 44 -6.09 -9.55 -11.06
N SER A 45 -5.77 -9.14 -12.30
CA SER A 45 -4.39 -8.94 -12.73
C SER A 45 -3.69 -7.88 -11.88
N LEU A 46 -4.31 -6.70 -11.75
CA LEU A 46 -3.74 -5.60 -10.99
C LEU A 46 -3.51 -5.98 -9.51
N LEU A 47 -4.48 -6.64 -8.87
CA LEU A 47 -4.35 -7.13 -7.50
C LEU A 47 -3.25 -8.19 -7.37
N LYS A 48 -3.09 -9.06 -8.36
CA LYS A 48 -2.03 -10.07 -8.36
C LYS A 48 -0.65 -9.42 -8.38
N ASP A 49 -0.44 -8.44 -9.26
CA ASP A 49 0.84 -7.74 -9.41
C ASP A 49 1.19 -6.96 -8.14
N LEU A 50 0.24 -6.17 -7.63
CA LEU A 50 0.42 -5.41 -6.40
C LEU A 50 0.69 -6.30 -5.18
N ARG A 51 0.01 -7.45 -5.08
CA ARG A 51 0.27 -8.41 -3.99
C ARG A 51 1.67 -9.00 -4.10
N GLN A 52 2.12 -9.35 -5.30
CA GLN A 52 3.47 -9.88 -5.49
C GLN A 52 4.53 -8.86 -5.05
N GLU A 53 4.38 -7.60 -5.46
CA GLU A 53 5.28 -6.53 -5.02
C GLU A 53 5.22 -6.29 -3.52
N TYR A 54 4.02 -6.27 -2.95
CA TYR A 54 3.81 -6.17 -1.50
C TYR A 54 4.55 -7.28 -0.75
N PHE A 55 4.44 -8.54 -1.19
CA PHE A 55 5.10 -9.67 -0.54
C PHE A 55 6.62 -9.59 -0.64
N ASN A 56 7.14 -9.20 -1.81
CA ASN A 56 8.58 -9.02 -2.01
C ASN A 56 9.13 -7.97 -1.05
N LEU A 57 8.46 -6.82 -0.97
CA LEU A 57 8.88 -5.69 -0.15
C LEU A 57 8.72 -5.98 1.36
N LYS A 58 7.66 -6.70 1.74
CA LYS A 58 7.46 -7.19 3.11
C LYS A 58 8.60 -8.11 3.55
N ARG A 59 9.04 -9.01 2.67
CA ARG A 59 10.17 -9.91 2.93
C ARG A 59 11.46 -9.13 3.09
N GLU A 60 11.71 -8.12 2.26
CA GLU A 60 12.89 -7.27 2.36
C GLU A 60 12.91 -6.48 3.68
N LEU A 61 11.78 -5.89 4.09
CA LEU A 61 11.67 -5.21 5.38
C LEU A 61 11.91 -6.18 6.56
N ALA A 62 11.36 -7.39 6.48
CA ALA A 62 11.55 -8.41 7.51
C ALA A 62 13.03 -8.83 7.64
N GLN A 63 13.77 -8.97 6.53
CA GLN A 63 15.21 -9.24 6.55
C GLN A 63 16.00 -8.12 7.25
N LYS A 64 15.55 -6.87 7.10
CA LYS A 64 16.09 -5.69 7.79
C LYS A 64 15.55 -5.53 9.22
N ARG A 65 14.72 -6.47 9.70
CA ARG A 65 14.05 -6.44 11.02
C ARG A 65 13.18 -5.19 11.21
N ILE A 66 12.55 -4.72 10.14
CA ILE A 66 11.59 -3.62 10.14
C ILE A 66 10.19 -4.20 9.94
N ARG A 67 9.24 -3.80 10.78
CA ARG A 67 7.84 -4.22 10.66
C ARG A 67 6.89 -3.09 11.05
N VAL A 68 5.77 -2.99 10.36
CA VAL A 68 4.65 -2.13 10.78
C VAL A 68 3.88 -2.85 11.87
N VAL A 69 3.66 -2.18 13.00
CA VAL A 69 3.02 -2.72 14.20
C VAL A 69 1.57 -2.27 14.30
N GLY A 70 1.28 -1.04 13.89
CA GLY A 70 -0.06 -0.48 14.00
C GLY A 70 -0.27 0.76 13.17
N TRP A 71 -1.53 1.03 12.89
CA TRP A 71 -2.02 2.24 12.24
C TRP A 71 -3.03 2.90 13.17
N GLN A 72 -2.78 4.12 13.59
CA GLN A 72 -3.65 4.86 14.49
C GLN A 72 -4.09 6.17 13.83
N PRO A 73 -5.39 6.34 13.54
CA PRO A 73 -5.89 7.64 13.11
C PRO A 73 -5.70 8.64 14.25
N VAL A 74 -5.11 9.79 13.95
CA VAL A 74 -4.91 10.88 14.92
C VAL A 74 -6.12 11.80 14.89
N ASP A 75 -6.52 12.19 13.68
CA ASP A 75 -7.68 13.03 13.38
C ASP A 75 -8.16 12.77 11.94
N GLU A 76 -9.01 13.65 11.41
CA GLU A 76 -9.52 13.57 10.04
C GLU A 76 -8.41 13.68 8.96
N TYR A 77 -7.32 14.37 9.26
CA TYR A 77 -6.26 14.71 8.31
C TYR A 77 -5.00 13.86 8.46
N PHE A 78 -4.73 13.29 9.63
CA PHE A 78 -3.49 12.60 9.94
C PHE A 78 -3.68 11.21 10.53
N SER A 79 -2.72 10.34 10.20
CA SER A 79 -2.58 9.01 10.79
C SER A 79 -1.13 8.75 11.21
N ASP A 80 -0.96 8.09 12.33
CA ASP A 80 0.33 7.65 12.85
C ASP A 80 0.54 6.16 12.58
N VAL A 81 1.71 5.85 12.02
CA VAL A 81 2.15 4.48 11.74
C VAL A 81 3.25 4.10 12.71
N GLN A 82 2.99 3.09 13.53
CA GLN A 82 3.95 2.54 14.47
C GLN A 82 4.81 1.49 13.77
N VAL A 83 6.12 1.66 13.85
CA VAL A 83 7.11 0.83 13.15
C VAL A 83 8.09 0.28 14.16
N ALA A 84 8.17 -1.03 14.26
CA ALA A 84 9.22 -1.67 15.04
C ALA A 84 10.46 -1.92 14.20
N THR A 85 11.61 -1.60 14.75
CA THR A 85 12.92 -1.83 14.11
C THR A 85 13.83 -2.63 15.05
N ALA A 86 14.97 -3.11 14.56
CA ALA A 86 15.96 -3.77 15.43
C ALA A 86 16.55 -2.87 16.53
N GLY A 87 16.40 -1.55 16.38
CA GLY A 87 16.83 -0.58 17.38
C GLY A 87 15.65 -0.07 18.19
N ASN A 88 15.20 1.13 17.86
CA ASN A 88 14.08 1.79 18.53
C ASN A 88 12.85 1.77 17.64
N ASP A 89 11.69 1.59 18.24
CA ASP A 89 10.42 1.76 17.56
C ASP A 89 10.25 3.24 17.19
N VAL A 90 9.66 3.48 16.01
CA VAL A 90 9.47 4.81 15.44
C VAL A 90 8.01 4.99 15.10
N VAL A 91 7.49 6.18 15.37
CA VAL A 91 6.17 6.61 14.93
C VAL A 91 6.33 7.56 13.75
N LEU A 92 5.66 7.26 12.64
CA LEU A 92 5.66 8.08 11.43
C LEU A 92 4.27 8.67 11.21
N ARG A 93 4.17 9.99 11.22
CA ARG A 93 2.93 10.71 10.91
C ARG A 93 2.77 10.92 9.41
N TYR A 94 1.59 10.63 8.91
CA TYR A 94 1.22 10.80 7.52
C TYR A 94 -0.03 11.66 7.38
N ALA A 95 -0.05 12.52 6.35
CA ALA A 95 -1.26 13.20 5.93
C ALA A 95 -2.12 12.25 5.08
N ASN A 96 -3.36 12.03 5.50
CA ASN A 96 -4.32 11.11 4.88
C ASN A 96 -4.57 11.46 3.40
N GLN A 97 -4.74 12.75 3.09
CA GLN A 97 -4.94 13.21 1.72
C GLN A 97 -3.71 12.95 0.83
N ALA A 98 -2.50 13.14 1.37
CA ALA A 98 -1.27 12.88 0.62
C ALA A 98 -1.09 11.38 0.34
N LEU A 99 -1.40 10.51 1.31
CA LEU A 99 -1.38 9.07 1.12
C LEU A 99 -2.36 8.63 0.02
N LYS A 100 -3.59 9.14 0.06
CA LYS A 100 -4.60 8.84 -0.96
C LYS A 100 -4.09 9.21 -2.36
N SER A 101 -3.62 10.44 -2.55
CA SER A 101 -3.09 10.90 -3.84
C SER A 101 -1.90 10.07 -4.32
N GLN A 102 -1.04 9.59 -3.41
CA GLN A 102 0.10 8.76 -3.77
C GLN A 102 -0.30 7.32 -4.12
N VAL A 103 -1.30 6.76 -3.44
CA VAL A 103 -1.88 5.46 -3.80
C VAL A 103 -2.53 5.52 -5.18
N GLU A 104 -3.32 6.57 -5.47
CA GLU A 104 -3.93 6.76 -6.79
C GLU A 104 -2.88 6.83 -7.90
N LYS A 105 -1.81 7.62 -7.69
CA LYS A 105 -0.68 7.69 -8.64
C LYS A 105 -0.01 6.34 -8.84
N LEU A 106 0.22 5.58 -7.76
CA LEU A 106 0.79 4.24 -7.83
C LEU A 106 -0.07 3.33 -8.71
N LEU A 107 -1.38 3.32 -8.49
CA LEU A 107 -2.33 2.50 -9.26
C LEU A 107 -2.36 2.88 -10.74
N ILE A 108 -2.41 4.18 -11.05
CA ILE A 108 -2.38 4.68 -12.44
C ILE A 108 -1.10 4.23 -13.15
N ASN A 109 0.05 4.25 -12.47
CA ASN A 109 1.31 3.80 -13.05
C ASN A 109 1.27 2.31 -13.38
N HIS A 110 0.74 1.45 -12.50
CA HIS A 110 0.60 0.02 -12.79
C HIS A 110 -0.32 -0.25 -13.98
N ILE A 111 -1.42 0.50 -14.09
CA ILE A 111 -2.36 0.35 -15.21
C ILE A 111 -1.72 0.82 -16.52
N SER A 112 -0.98 1.94 -16.50
CA SER A 112 -0.34 2.49 -17.70
C SER A 112 0.73 1.56 -18.24
N VAL A 113 1.54 0.96 -17.36
CA VAL A 113 2.55 -0.04 -17.74
C VAL A 113 1.91 -1.31 -18.32
N ALA A 114 0.70 -1.68 -17.91
CA ALA A 114 0.00 -2.85 -18.44
C ALA A 114 -0.61 -2.63 -19.85
N LEU A 115 -0.63 -1.39 -20.34
CA LEU A 115 -1.17 -1.02 -21.65
C LEU A 115 -0.09 -0.79 -22.73
N GLU A 116 1.19 -0.83 -22.35
CA GLU A 116 2.36 -0.79 -23.24
C GLU A 116 2.86 -2.21 -23.57
#